data_AF-A0A382M9J9-F1
#
_entry.id   AF-A0A382M9J9-F1
#
_cell.length_a   1.000
_cell.length_b   1.000
_cell.length_c   1.000
_cell.angle_alpha   90.00
_cell.angle_beta   90.00
_cell.angle_gamma   90.00
#
_symmetry.space_group_name_H-M   'P 1'
#
loop_
_entity.id
_entity.type
_entity.pdbx_description
1 polymer ?
#
loop_
_entity_poly.entity_id
_entity_poly.type
_entity_poly.pdbx_seq_one_letter_code
_entity_poly.pdbx_strand_id
1 'polypeptide(L)' 'MAFTHYQQIRDQELPSMEIDNVKAFLKDFSVSEDTDKPITSGLFRLEAEESLEYTYTYHEMKLIVDG' A
#
# COMPACT_ATOMS: atom_id res chain seq x y z
N MET A 1 17.95 5.58 -10.81
CA MET A 1 16.88 4.66 -11.25
C MET A 1 16.14 5.31 -12.41
N ALA A 2 15.87 4.55 -13.48
CA ALA A 2 14.95 5.02 -14.52
C ALA A 2 13.53 5.09 -13.93
N PHE A 3 12.70 6.03 -14.38
CA PHE A 3 11.31 6.13 -13.95
C PHE A 3 10.54 4.87 -14.38
N THR A 4 9.86 4.22 -13.43
CA THR A 4 8.96 3.10 -13.71
C THR A 4 7.53 3.61 -13.74
N HIS A 5 6.87 3.49 -14.88
CA HIS A 5 5.45 3.84 -15.03
C HIS A 5 4.59 2.58 -14.91
N TYR A 6 3.71 2.55 -13.91
CA TYR A 6 2.71 1.50 -13.73
C TYR A 6 1.40 1.94 -14.39
N GLN A 7 1.19 1.50 -15.63
CA GLN A 7 -0.02 1.83 -16.38
C GLN A 7 -1.27 1.27 -15.67
N GLN A 8 -2.29 2.12 -15.50
CA GLN A 8 -3.54 1.79 -14.81
C GLN A 8 -3.31 1.12 -13.44
N ILE A 9 -2.44 1.72 -12.62
CA ILE A 9 -2.05 1.13 -11.33
C ILE A 9 -3.24 0.82 -10.41
N ARG A 10 -4.35 1.56 -10.52
CA ARG A 10 -5.59 1.36 -9.74
C ARG A 10 -6.32 0.05 -10.08
N ASP A 11 -6.15 -0.45 -11.30
CA ASP A 11 -6.81 -1.66 -11.78
C ASP A 11 -5.98 -2.92 -11.48
N GLN A 12 -4.80 -2.75 -10.87
CA GLN A 12 -3.93 -3.85 -10.49
C GLN A 12 -4.58 -4.67 -9.36
N GLU A 13 -4.45 -5.99 -9.46
CA GLU A 13 -4.83 -6.88 -8.36
C GLU A 13 -3.90 -6.65 -7.15
N LEU A 14 -4.51 -6.40 -6.00
CA LEU A 14 -3.83 -6.21 -4.72
C LEU A 14 -4.05 -7.48 -3.88
N PRO A 15 -2.99 -8.08 -3.33
CA PRO A 15 -3.13 -9.24 -2.47
C PRO A 15 -3.81 -8.84 -1.15
N SER A 16 -4.58 -9.78 -0.59
CA SER A 16 -5.19 -9.63 0.73
C SER A 16 -4.11 -9.53 1.81
N MET A 17 -4.37 -8.74 2.84
CA MET A 17 -3.55 -8.71 4.06
C MET A 17 -3.84 -9.89 5.01
N GLU A 18 -4.81 -10.75 4.68
CA GLU A 18 -5.19 -11.95 5.45
C GLU A 18 -5.57 -11.64 6.91
N ILE A 19 -6.26 -10.51 7.11
CA ILE A 19 -6.76 -10.09 8.42
C ILE A 19 -8.21 -10.54 8.55
N ASP A 20 -8.51 -11.32 9.59
CA ASP A 20 -9.86 -11.83 9.84
C ASP A 20 -10.89 -10.70 9.91
N ASN A 21 -11.98 -10.85 9.17
CA ASN A 21 -13.10 -9.89 9.09
C ASN A 21 -12.76 -8.49 8.56
N VAL A 22 -11.57 -8.31 7.97
CA VAL A 22 -11.15 -7.03 7.36
C VAL A 22 -10.74 -7.25 5.91
N LYS A 23 -11.53 -6.74 4.96
CA LYS A 23 -11.15 -6.66 3.54
C LYS A 23 -10.13 -5.55 3.28
N ALA A 24 -8.90 -5.79 3.73
CA ALA A 24 -7.74 -4.95 3.46
C ALA A 24 -6.82 -5.60 2.43
N PHE A 25 -6.34 -4.80 1.47
CA PHE A 25 -5.44 -5.23 0.41
C PHE A 25 -4.27 -4.26 0.30
N LEU A 26 -3.06 -4.79 0.08
CA LEU A 26 -1.84 -3.98 0.06
C LEU A 26 -0.84 -4.55 -0.95
N LYS A 27 -0.25 -3.68 -1.77
CA LYS A 27 0.88 -4.04 -2.64
C LYS A 27 1.90 -2.93 -2.70
N ASP A 28 3.15 -3.27 -2.42
CA ASP A 28 4.29 -2.40 -2.66
C ASP A 28 4.71 -2.50 -4.12
N PHE A 29 4.82 -1.36 -4.78
CA PHE A 29 5.23 -1.29 -6.20
C PHE A 29 6.68 -0.87 -6.34
N SER A 30 7.15 0.03 -5.47
CA SER A 30 8.52 0.55 -5.50
C SER A 30 9.09 0.59 -4.10
N VAL A 31 10.27 0.02 -3.95
CA VAL A 31 11.03 -0.01 -2.70
C VAL A 31 12.41 0.56 -2.99
N SER A 32 12.89 1.48 -2.17
CA SER A 32 14.25 2.01 -2.30
C SER A 32 15.28 0.93 -1.98
N GLU A 33 16.41 0.97 -2.69
CA GLU A 33 17.57 0.11 -2.39
C GLU A 33 18.43 0.66 -1.23
N ASP A 34 18.14 1.88 -0.75
CA ASP A 34 18.80 2.48 0.41
C ASP A 34 18.33 1.79 1.70
N THR A 35 19.23 1.01 2.31
CA THR A 35 18.97 0.25 3.53
C THR A 35 18.96 1.11 4.79
N ASP A 36 19.59 2.29 4.76
CA ASP A 36 19.65 3.21 5.90
C ASP A 36 18.41 4.12 5.96
N LYS A 37 17.81 4.39 4.80
CA LYS A 37 16.61 5.24 4.64
C LYS A 37 15.59 4.56 3.72
N PRO A 38 15.00 3.44 4.16
CA PRO A 38 14.05 2.72 3.35
C PRO A 38 12.79 3.56 3.10
N ILE A 39 12.39 3.64 1.84
CA ILE A 39 11.14 4.24 1.39
C ILE A 39 10.43 3.22 0.52
N THR A 40 9.16 2.98 0.84
CA THR A 40 8.27 2.12 0.08
C THR A 40 7.07 2.91 -0.41
N SER A 41 6.66 2.68 -1.66
CA SER A 41 5.45 3.25 -2.25
C SER A 41 4.59 2.13 -2.82
N GLY A 42 3.33 2.12 -2.40
CA GLY A 42 2.38 1.07 -2.73
C GLY A 42 0.96 1.58 -2.86
N LEU A 43 0.04 0.68 -3.13
CA LEU A 43 -1.40 0.92 -3.02
C LEU A 43 -1.97 0.13 -1.87
N PHE A 44 -2.80 0.81 -1.08
CA PHE A 44 -3.61 0.24 -0.03
C PHE A 44 -5.09 0.45 -0.38
N ARG A 45 -5.90 -0.59 -0.25
CA ARG A 45 -7.35 -0.53 -0.41
C ARG A 45 -8.02 -1.16 0.80
N LEU A 46 -8.97 -0.43 1.37
CA LEU A 46 -9.86 -0.91 2.42
C LEU A 46 -11.29 -0.83 1.89
N GLU A 47 -12.00 -1.97 1.86
CA GLU A 47 -13.42 -1.99 1.52
C GLU A 47 -14.29 -1.66 2.75
N ALA A 48 -15.54 -1.28 2.50
CA ALA A 48 -16.47 -0.89 3.56
C ALA A 48 -16.89 -2.11 4.42
N GLU A 49 -16.15 -2.36 5.50
CA GLU A 49 -16.42 -3.39 6.51
C GLU A 49 -15.94 -2.95 7.91
N GLU A 50 -15.27 -3.83 8.66
CA GLU A 50 -14.64 -3.49 9.94
C GLU A 50 -13.40 -2.60 9.73
N SER A 51 -13.12 -1.77 10.74
CA SER A 51 -11.96 -0.89 10.71
C SER A 51 -10.67 -1.70 10.91
N LEU A 52 -9.63 -1.37 10.14
CA LEU A 52 -8.30 -1.93 10.33
C LEU A 52 -7.56 -1.19 11.44
N GLU A 53 -7.30 -1.85 12.56
CA GLU A 53 -6.36 -1.37 13.57
C GLU A 53 -4.92 -1.73 13.17
N TYR A 54 -4.05 -0.72 13.05
CA TYR A 54 -2.66 -0.91 12.67
C TYR A 54 -1.75 0.04 13.46
N THR A 55 -0.68 -0.51 14.05
CA THR A 55 0.34 0.29 14.76
C THR A 55 1.51 0.59 13.83
N TYR A 56 1.74 1.86 13.55
CA TYR A 56 2.85 2.31 12.71
C TYR A 56 4.16 2.35 13.51
N THR A 57 5.21 1.71 12.99
CA THR A 57 6.57 1.73 13.54
C THR A 57 7.52 2.63 12.73
N TYR A 58 6.99 3.28 11.69
CA TYR A 58 7.72 4.16 10.77
C TYR A 58 6.83 5.34 10.36
N HIS A 59 7.43 6.36 9.75
CA HIS A 59 6.69 7.49 9.19
C HIS A 59 6.02 7.09 7.89
N GLU A 60 4.72 7.36 7.79
CA GLU A 60 3.94 7.06 6.60
C GLU A 60 3.16 8.29 6.14
N MET A 61 3.05 8.44 4.82
CA MET A 61 2.17 9.41 4.19
C MET A 61 1.21 8.67 3.27
N LYS A 62 -0.06 9.09 3.27
CA LYS A 62 -1.08 8.55 2.37
C LYS A 62 -1.57 9.66 1.45
N LEU A 63 -1.69 9.35 0.16
CA LEU A 63 -2.44 10.14 -0.80
C LEU A 63 -3.76 9.42 -1.07
N ILE A 64 -4.88 10.06 -0.74
CA ILE A 64 -6.20 9.49 -1.02
C ILE A 64 -6.50 9.69 -2.50
N VAL A 65 -6.69 8.59 -3.21
CA VAL A 65 -6.98 8.59 -4.64
C VAL A 65 -8.44 8.22 -4.94
N ASP A 66 -9.11 7.55 -4.01
CA ASP A 66 -10.49 7.08 -4.10
C ASP A 66 -11.12 6.96 -2.72
N GLY A 67 -12.45 6.95 -2.65
CA GLY A 67 -13.22 6.79 -1.42
C GLY A 67 -14.70 7.08 -1.60
#